data_AF-A0A519VNA1-F1
#
_entry.id   AF-A0A519VNA1-F1
#
_cell.length_a   1.000
_cell.length_b   1.000
_cell.length_c   1.000
_cell.angle_alpha   90.00
_cell.angle_beta   90.00
_cell.angle_gamma   90.00
#
_symmetry.space_group_name_H-M   'P 1'
#
loop_
_entity.id
_entity.type
_entity.pdbx_description
1 polymer ?
#
loop_
_entity_poly.entity_id
_entity_poly.type
_entity_poly.pdbx_seq_one_letter_code
_entity_poly.pdbx_strand_id
1 'polypeptide(L)'
;MIDEWVYLVNRYTIAGARSKFEDICTTLFKHKFKGECVKSVRVDIGDGGVDVFIGDIENQPIKIIQCKFFVNGIEESQKAQIRKSFKTAISSADFQLSNWILCVPGKLSIQEHKWWAGWKDKQMKTFGLPN
;
A
#
# COMPACT_ATOMS: atom_id res chain seq x y z
N MET A 1 10.71 0.04 18.60
CA MET A 1 10.46 -0.87 17.47
C MET A 1 9.39 -1.83 17.95
N ILE A 2 8.31 -2.10 17.20
CA ILE A 2 7.36 -3.14 17.64
C ILE A 2 8.06 -4.49 17.45
N ASP A 3 8.31 -5.19 18.55
CA ASP A 3 9.14 -6.40 18.63
C ASP A 3 8.75 -7.48 17.60
N GLU A 4 7.47 -7.55 17.24
CA GLU A 4 6.91 -8.52 16.29
C GLU A 4 7.44 -8.35 14.85
N TRP A 5 7.65 -7.12 14.38
CA TRP A 5 8.15 -6.90 13.01
C TRP A 5 9.67 -7.08 12.92
N VAL A 6 10.37 -6.87 14.03
CA VAL A 6 11.82 -7.14 14.17
C VAL A 6 12.09 -8.63 14.02
N TYR A 7 11.22 -9.46 14.59
CA TYR A 7 11.30 -10.91 14.43
C TYR A 7 11.32 -11.34 12.96
N LEU A 8 10.47 -10.74 12.11
CA LEU A 8 10.48 -11.04 10.68
C LEU A 8 11.81 -10.67 10.02
N VAL A 9 12.37 -9.50 10.36
CA VAL A 9 13.67 -9.06 9.84
C VAL A 9 14.79 -10.00 10.24
N ASN A 10 14.82 -10.40 11.51
CA ASN A 10 15.85 -11.30 12.05
C ASN A 10 15.77 -12.69 11.42
N ARG A 11 14.55 -13.18 11.16
CA ARG A 11 14.34 -14.53 10.62
C ARG A 11 14.53 -14.62 9.11
N TYR A 12 14.16 -13.58 8.36
CA TYR A 12 14.05 -13.65 6.90
C TYR A 12 14.87 -12.61 6.15
N THR A 13 15.72 -11.83 6.83
CA THR A 13 16.34 -10.60 6.31
C THR A 13 15.30 -9.50 6.02
N ILE A 14 15.76 -8.29 5.71
CA ILE A 14 14.86 -7.17 5.36
C ILE A 14 14.05 -7.49 4.10
N ALA A 15 14.65 -8.13 3.09
CA ALA A 15 13.97 -8.47 1.85
C ALA A 15 12.90 -9.55 2.07
N GLY A 16 13.24 -10.61 2.81
CA GLY A 16 12.26 -11.65 3.13
C GLY A 16 11.16 -11.16 4.07
N ALA A 17 11.47 -10.26 5.01
CA ALA A 17 10.46 -9.64 5.87
C ALA A 17 9.45 -8.80 5.07
N ARG A 18 9.90 -8.07 4.04
CA ARG A 18 9.02 -7.36 3.09
C ARG A 18 8.04 -8.30 2.41
N SER A 19 8.56 -9.39 1.82
CA SER A 19 7.74 -10.40 1.15
C SER A 19 6.74 -11.04 2.12
N LYS A 20 7.17 -11.36 3.36
CA LYS A 20 6.27 -11.91 4.38
C LYS A 20 5.18 -10.93 4.82
N PHE A 21 5.51 -9.64 4.91
CA PHE A 21 4.51 -8.61 5.22
C PHE A 21 3.44 -8.53 4.12
N GLU A 22 3.85 -8.58 2.85
CA GLU A 22 2.94 -8.60 1.71
C GLU A 22 2.03 -9.85 1.70
N ASP A 23 2.56 -11.03 2.01
CA ASP A 23 1.78 -12.26 2.19
C ASP A 23 0.71 -12.10 3.28
N ILE A 24 1.09 -11.49 4.41
CA ILE A 24 0.20 -11.24 5.56
C ILE A 24 -0.91 -10.26 5.15
N CYS A 25 -0.56 -9.14 4.50
CA CYS A 25 -1.53 -8.16 4.02
C CYS A 25 -2.50 -8.78 3.01
N THR A 26 -1.98 -9.53 2.04
CA THR A 26 -2.80 -10.24 1.03
C THR A 26 -3.81 -11.17 1.70
N THR A 27 -3.35 -11.96 2.68
CA THR A 27 -4.21 -12.88 3.43
C THR A 27 -5.27 -12.14 4.23
N LEU A 28 -4.88 -11.06 4.91
CA LEU A 28 -5.80 -10.21 5.67
C LEU A 28 -6.89 -9.62 4.77
N PHE A 29 -6.52 -9.09 3.60
CA PHE A 29 -7.48 -8.47 2.69
C PHE A 29 -8.37 -9.49 1.98
N LYS A 30 -7.84 -10.68 1.63
CA LYS A 30 -8.67 -11.82 1.16
C LYS A 30 -9.73 -12.20 2.18
N HIS A 31 -9.38 -12.21 3.46
CA HIS A 31 -10.32 -12.50 4.53
C HIS A 31 -11.32 -11.34 4.74
N LYS A 32 -10.83 -10.10 4.76
CA LYS A 32 -11.66 -8.89 4.99
C LYS A 32 -12.68 -8.66 3.87
N PHE A 33 -12.31 -8.94 2.62
CA PHE A 33 -13.16 -8.75 1.45
C PHE A 33 -13.61 -10.09 0.86
N LYS A 34 -13.96 -11.03 1.75
CA LYS A 34 -14.44 -12.36 1.35
C LYS A 34 -15.67 -12.24 0.44
N GLY A 35 -15.58 -12.81 -0.75
CA GLY A 35 -16.62 -12.72 -1.79
C GLY A 35 -16.31 -11.70 -2.89
N GLU A 36 -15.31 -10.82 -2.69
CA GLU A 36 -14.74 -10.00 -3.76
C GLU A 36 -13.52 -10.71 -4.40
N CYS A 37 -13.18 -10.31 -5.61
CA CYS A 37 -12.00 -10.78 -6.32
C CYS A 37 -10.75 -10.08 -5.78
N VAL A 38 -10.05 -10.71 -4.81
CA VAL A 38 -8.80 -10.19 -4.24
C VAL A 38 -7.61 -10.93 -4.84
N LYS A 39 -6.76 -10.21 -5.57
CA LYS A 39 -5.60 -10.76 -6.29
C LYS A 39 -4.32 -10.02 -5.87
N SER A 40 -3.27 -10.78 -5.57
CA SER A 40 -1.91 -10.25 -5.47
C SER A 40 -1.32 -10.16 -6.87
N VAL A 41 -0.62 -9.08 -7.17
CA VAL A 41 0.12 -8.93 -8.43
C VAL A 41 1.48 -9.57 -8.24
N ARG A 42 1.99 -10.27 -9.26
CA ARG A 42 3.37 -10.76 -9.21
C ARG A 42 4.29 -9.54 -9.20
N VAL A 43 5.45 -9.64 -8.56
CA VAL A 43 6.50 -8.63 -8.78
C VAL A 43 6.95 -8.73 -10.23
N ASP A 44 6.38 -7.94 -11.12
CA ASP A 44 6.92 -7.69 -12.45
C ASP A 44 7.54 -6.28 -12.49
N ILE A 45 8.69 -6.19 -13.16
CA ILE A 45 9.42 -4.92 -13.29
C ILE A 45 8.65 -4.06 -14.29
N GLY A 46 7.65 -3.32 -13.82
CA GLY A 46 6.78 -2.52 -14.67
C GLY A 46 5.39 -2.23 -14.10
N ASP A 47 4.91 -3.01 -13.12
CA ASP A 47 3.51 -3.03 -12.66
C ASP A 47 3.06 -1.81 -11.83
N GLY A 48 3.84 -0.74 -11.88
CA GLY A 48 3.48 0.52 -11.26
C GLY A 48 3.36 0.50 -9.73
N GLY A 49 3.80 -0.59 -9.10
CA GLY A 49 3.84 -0.75 -7.64
C GLY A 49 2.55 -1.26 -7.02
N VAL A 50 1.62 -1.84 -7.77
CA VAL A 50 0.42 -2.46 -7.20
C VAL A 50 0.78 -3.79 -6.53
N ASP A 51 0.62 -3.89 -5.21
CA ASP A 51 0.93 -5.15 -4.51
C ASP A 51 -0.31 -6.07 -4.47
N VAL A 52 -1.47 -5.51 -4.12
CA VAL A 52 -2.75 -6.22 -4.10
C VAL A 52 -3.86 -5.34 -4.69
N PHE A 53 -4.75 -5.91 -5.48
CA PHE A 53 -5.97 -5.24 -5.90
C PHE A 53 -7.22 -6.05 -5.58
N ILE A 54 -8.35 -5.33 -5.49
CA ILE A 54 -9.67 -5.88 -5.24
C ILE A 54 -10.61 -5.39 -6.34
N GLY A 55 -11.24 -6.33 -7.03
CA GLY A 55 -12.13 -6.08 -8.14
C GLY A 55 -11.67 -6.77 -9.41
N ASP A 56 -12.15 -6.26 -10.54
CA ASP A 56 -11.86 -6.77 -11.88
C ASP A 56 -11.41 -5.62 -12.77
N ILE A 57 -10.16 -5.68 -13.23
CA ILE A 57 -9.40 -4.58 -13.85
C ILE A 57 -10.14 -3.99 -15.06
N GLU A 58 -10.77 -4.82 -15.88
CA GLU A 58 -11.40 -4.38 -17.13
C GLU A 58 -12.86 -3.94 -16.98
N ASN A 59 -13.52 -4.35 -15.90
CA ASN A 59 -14.97 -4.22 -15.77
C ASN A 59 -15.40 -3.06 -14.86
N GLN A 60 -14.55 -2.63 -13.92
CA GLN A 60 -14.90 -1.59 -12.95
C GLN A 60 -13.66 -0.97 -12.28
N PRO A 61 -13.78 0.24 -11.72
CA PRO A 61 -12.74 0.82 -10.88
C PRO A 61 -12.33 -0.09 -9.71
N ILE A 62 -11.04 -0.40 -9.59
CA ILE A 62 -10.51 -1.34 -8.61
C ILE A 62 -9.94 -0.64 -7.37
N LYS A 63 -9.97 -1.34 -6.23
CA LYS A 63 -9.27 -0.90 -5.02
C LYS A 63 -7.84 -1.41 -5.08
N ILE A 64 -6.89 -0.56 -4.76
CA ILE A 64 -5.47 -0.89 -4.70
C ILE A 64 -4.98 -0.79 -3.26
N ILE A 65 -4.27 -1.82 -2.85
CA ILE A 65 -3.57 -1.90 -1.58
C ILE A 65 -2.07 -1.88 -1.88
N GLN A 66 -1.39 -0.88 -1.34
CA GLN A 66 0.06 -0.78 -1.34
C GLN A 66 0.59 -1.17 0.04
N CYS A 67 1.38 -2.24 0.09
CA CYS A 67 2.13 -2.69 1.26
C CYS A 67 3.52 -2.04 1.25
N LYS A 68 3.84 -1.28 2.31
CA LYS A 68 5.18 -0.72 2.50
C LYS A 68 5.73 -1.12 3.87
N PHE A 69 6.74 -1.98 3.88
CA PHE A 69 7.36 -2.45 5.12
C PHE A 69 8.34 -1.41 5.71
N PHE A 70 7.78 -0.41 6.39
CA PHE A 70 8.50 0.69 7.03
C PHE A 70 8.59 0.51 8.55
N VAL A 71 9.52 -0.34 9.00
CA VAL A 71 9.67 -0.70 10.43
C VAL A 71 10.21 0.40 11.32
N ASN A 72 10.87 1.41 10.74
CA ASN A 72 11.51 2.52 11.44
C ASN A 72 10.77 3.85 11.23
N GLY A 73 9.49 3.81 10.85
CA GLY A 73 8.69 5.01 10.58
C GLY A 73 8.83 5.54 9.15
N ILE A 74 8.25 6.72 8.93
CA ILE A 74 8.04 7.38 7.64
C ILE A 74 8.84 8.69 7.62
N GLU A 75 10.07 8.60 7.12
CA GLU A 75 10.91 9.75 6.81
C GLU A 75 10.79 10.14 5.34
N GLU A 76 11.56 11.13 4.89
CA GLU A 76 11.39 11.68 3.54
C GLU A 76 11.58 10.64 2.43
N SER A 77 12.49 9.67 2.62
CA SER A 77 12.67 8.59 1.65
C SER A 77 11.44 7.68 1.54
N GLN A 78 10.76 7.38 2.66
CA GLN A 78 9.51 6.62 2.68
C GLN A 78 8.35 7.45 2.11
N LYS A 79 8.28 8.75 2.42
CA LYS A 79 7.29 9.67 1.85
C LYS A 79 7.42 9.76 0.33
N ALA A 80 8.65 9.82 -0.19
CA ALA A 80 8.91 9.81 -1.63
C ALA A 80 8.41 8.49 -2.28
N GLN A 81 8.65 7.35 -1.64
CA GLN A 81 8.13 6.06 -2.12
C GLN A 81 6.60 6.02 -2.14
N ILE A 82 5.93 6.52 -1.08
CA ILE A 82 4.46 6.61 -1.01
C ILE A 82 3.91 7.48 -2.15
N ARG A 83 4.48 8.68 -2.34
CA ARG A 83 4.06 9.61 -3.41
C ARG A 83 4.22 8.99 -4.79
N LYS A 84 5.35 8.32 -5.05
CA LYS A 84 5.63 7.65 -6.32
C LYS A 84 4.61 6.55 -6.58
N SER A 85 4.42 5.65 -5.62
CA SER A 85 3.44 4.56 -5.68
C SER A 85 2.02 5.06 -5.96
N PHE A 86 1.54 6.06 -5.23
CA PHE A 86 0.21 6.63 -5.44
C PHE A 86 0.08 7.26 -6.84
N LYS A 87 1.07 8.05 -7.26
CA LYS A 87 1.06 8.70 -8.57
C LYS A 87 0.97 7.67 -9.69
N THR A 88 1.71 6.57 -9.57
CA THR A 88 1.66 5.52 -10.58
C THR A 88 0.31 4.81 -10.62
N ALA A 89 -0.29 4.52 -9.46
CA ALA A 89 -1.62 3.91 -9.41
C ALA A 89 -2.72 4.82 -9.99
N ILE A 90 -2.75 6.10 -9.62
CA ILE A 90 -3.82 7.02 -10.06
C ILE A 90 -3.68 7.46 -11.53
N SER A 91 -2.48 7.38 -12.09
CA SER A 91 -2.20 7.72 -13.49
C SER A 91 -2.06 6.47 -14.38
N SER A 92 -2.46 5.29 -13.88
CA SER A 92 -2.42 4.06 -14.66
C SER A 92 -3.34 4.14 -15.87
N ALA A 93 -2.86 3.65 -17.01
CA ALA A 93 -3.69 3.45 -18.20
C ALA A 93 -4.38 2.09 -18.20
N ASP A 94 -3.90 1.15 -17.38
CA ASP A 94 -4.33 -0.26 -17.40
C ASP A 94 -5.59 -0.49 -16.56
N PHE A 95 -5.91 0.41 -15.63
CA PHE A 95 -7.09 0.30 -14.77
C PHE A 95 -7.57 1.66 -14.28
N GLN A 96 -8.83 1.72 -13.89
CA GLN A 96 -9.38 2.85 -13.13
C GLN A 96 -9.27 2.59 -11.62
N LEU A 97 -8.83 3.59 -10.86
CA LEU A 97 -8.62 3.48 -9.42
C LEU A 97 -9.86 3.98 -8.64
N SER A 98 -10.50 3.13 -7.83
CA SER A 98 -11.56 3.55 -6.91
C SER A 98 -11.03 3.97 -5.54
N ASN A 99 -10.14 3.18 -4.95
CA ASN A 99 -9.54 3.45 -3.65
C ASN A 99 -8.06 3.09 -3.66
N TRP A 100 -7.24 3.91 -2.98
CA TRP A 100 -5.84 3.60 -2.73
C TRP A 100 -5.57 3.51 -1.23
N ILE A 101 -5.12 2.35 -0.78
CA ILE A 101 -4.94 2.02 0.63
C ILE A 101 -3.45 1.77 0.87
N LEU A 102 -2.84 2.57 1.76
CA LEU A 102 -1.49 2.33 2.24
C LEU A 102 -1.53 1.42 3.48
N CYS A 103 -0.83 0.29 3.42
CA CYS A 103 -0.62 -0.61 4.54
C CYS A 103 0.85 -0.56 4.98
N VAL A 104 1.08 -0.19 6.24
CA VAL A 104 2.41 -0.12 6.86
C VAL A 104 2.42 -0.92 8.16
N PRO A 105 3.54 -1.54 8.53
CA PRO A 105 3.66 -2.23 9.81
C PRO A 105 3.66 -1.23 10.96
N GLY A 106 2.88 -1.51 12.00
CA GLY A 106 2.93 -0.75 13.26
C GLY A 106 2.05 0.50 13.30
N LYS A 107 2.33 1.35 14.29
CA LYS A 107 1.58 2.59 14.57
C LYS A 107 2.39 3.79 14.10
N LEU A 108 1.70 4.75 13.49
CA LEU A 108 2.30 6.05 13.15
C LEU A 108 2.36 6.94 14.39
N SER A 109 3.42 7.72 14.50
CA SER A 109 3.52 8.87 15.40
C SER A 109 2.53 9.96 15.01
N ILE A 110 2.29 10.90 15.92
CA ILE A 110 1.42 12.06 15.66
C ILE A 110 1.91 12.87 14.46
N GLN A 111 3.23 13.03 14.29
CA GLN A 111 3.79 13.80 13.17
C GLN A 111 3.59 13.08 11.83
N GLU A 112 3.72 11.76 11.81
CA GLU A 112 3.45 10.95 10.62
C GLU A 112 1.96 10.95 10.27
N HIS A 113 1.07 10.89 11.28
CA HIS A 113 -0.37 11.06 11.08
C HIS A 113 -0.72 12.43 10.49
N LYS A 114 -0.14 13.51 11.03
CA LYS A 114 -0.33 14.88 10.50
C LYS A 114 0.15 14.99 9.05
N TRP A 115 1.33 14.45 8.76
CA TRP A 115 1.87 14.43 7.41
C TRP A 115 0.96 13.65 6.45
N TRP A 116 0.54 12.43 6.85
CA TRP A 116 -0.33 11.59 6.05
C TRP A 116 -1.66 12.27 5.74
N ALA A 117 -2.31 12.85 6.76
CA ALA A 117 -3.56 13.58 6.60
C ALA A 117 -3.40 14.77 5.64
N GLY A 118 -2.39 15.63 5.85
CA GLY A 118 -2.15 16.79 4.99
C GLY A 118 -1.78 16.41 3.55
N TRP A 119 -0.99 15.35 3.36
CA TRP A 119 -0.65 14.84 2.03
C TRP A 119 -1.87 14.25 1.32
N LYS A 120 -2.66 13.41 2.01
CA LYS A 120 -3.90 12.81 1.53
C LYS A 120 -4.86 13.90 1.06
N ASP A 121 -5.17 14.87 1.93
CA ASP A 121 -6.11 15.94 1.61
C ASP A 121 -5.65 16.78 0.41
N LYS A 122 -4.34 16.99 0.24
CA LYS A 122 -3.79 17.63 -0.96
C LYS A 122 -4.06 16.80 -2.20
N GLN A 123 -3.81 15.49 -2.18
CA GLN A 123 -4.09 14.61 -3.33
C GLN A 123 -5.58 14.60 -3.67
N MET A 124 -6.44 14.54 -2.66
CA MET A 124 -7.89 14.54 -2.87
C MET A 124 -8.37 15.82 -3.57
N LYS A 125 -7.83 16.98 -3.18
CA LYS A 125 -8.11 18.24 -3.88
C LYS A 125 -7.54 18.27 -5.29
N THR A 126 -6.32 17.77 -5.49
CA THR A 126 -5.67 17.75 -6.81
C THR A 126 -6.40 16.85 -7.81
N PHE A 127 -6.95 15.72 -7.36
CA PHE A 127 -7.59 14.72 -8.22
C PHE A 127 -9.13 14.67 -8.08
N GLY A 128 -9.74 15.58 -7.31
CA GLY A 128 -11.19 15.63 -7.11
C GLY A 128 -11.79 14.41 -6.38
N LEU A 129 -11.04 13.79 -5.46
CA LEU A 129 -11.45 12.55 -4.78
C LEU A 129 -12.37 12.86 -3.57
N PRO A 130 -13.38 12.01 -3.30
CA PRO A 130 -14.28 12.14 -2.15
C PRO A 130 -13.58 11.82 -0.82
N ASN A 131 -14.01 12.49 0.26
CA ASN A 131 -13.56 12.31 1.66
C ASN A 131 -13.92 10.95 2.27
#